data_AF-A0A7C4IG20-F1
#
_entry.id   AF-A0A7C4IG20-F1
#
_cell.length_a   1.000
_cell.length_b   1.000
_cell.length_c   1.000
_cell.angle_alpha   90.00
_cell.angle_beta   90.00
_cell.angle_gamma   90.00
#
_symmetry.space_group_name_H-M   'P 1'
#
loop_
_entity.id
_entity.type
_entity.pdbx_description
1 polymer ?
#
loop_
_entity_poly.entity_id
_entity_poly.type
_entity_poly.pdbx_seq_one_letter_code
_entity_poly.pdbx_strand_id
1 'polypeptide(L)'
;MIPATLWARCGWMVALAATVVGTAARGQAPQVGVLTLENGLMDGVSLTIHLVLRDNQPVAAFGTGYNSKPHDIDLSELKIDAQRLAGRIKVTVNPDAYAPSHGQPVQATFDIDSPLTFGMAGGTFTGVCGDQPRKGAVRGFVGAGREAGDYRRLRLRIPGALRRLYDLKGPNWKYALDMNLIVPLDHGVSRDVKLETIVPDYRRYSALVRSSDLKLVGHELSGTVEAMVDYGGQGTGKGKNIPRSELHRFTLKAVVVGDHVAGTCAIKVGDGAEVAEKFVGRATTDPPPPVTQSLCWIRMHDAMQEGGPIYLTLSLSRSQIHGFCYAPAYNHQPQKVDATGLRLEGDALVGPMGVTLAPDVYKGGEPFNIRYRLEAKVSGGDITGTFEGEDRGQPVKGVLTGETRMQQRRVVASEKELGRLELNLGYCLVSAAGFSEQEPGENHAAIVLTYADGQLTGGQVINPKSSEELNGRVRAAQVKIEGDKITGAVAFQLTSTAVKSGLYRFNFEGIVDGQKLMGFWRGSLDGKPILTKSAKLGGSLAPYRAADRAPPALGG
;
A
#
# COMPACT_ATOMS: atom_id res chain seq x y z
N MET A 1 -49.41 16.69 -60.34
CA MET A 1 -50.80 16.90 -59.89
C MET A 1 -51.25 15.65 -59.17
N ILE A 2 -51.75 15.81 -57.93
CA ILE A 2 -52.33 14.74 -57.09
C ILE A 2 -53.68 14.31 -57.68
N PRO A 3 -54.00 13.01 -57.72
CA PRO A 3 -55.06 12.44 -56.85
C PRO A 3 -54.64 11.06 -56.27
N ALA A 4 -54.74 10.75 -54.98
CA ALA A 4 -55.91 10.60 -54.10
C ALA A 4 -56.77 9.34 -54.38
N THR A 5 -56.77 8.44 -53.37
CA THR A 5 -57.63 7.26 -53.10
C THR A 5 -57.23 5.95 -53.81
N LEU A 6 -57.22 4.75 -53.21
CA LEU A 6 -58.16 4.15 -52.27
C LEU A 6 -57.49 2.99 -51.50
N TRP A 7 -58.01 2.70 -50.30
CA TRP A 7 -57.53 1.71 -49.33
C TRP A 7 -57.65 0.25 -49.78
N ALA A 8 -56.63 -0.57 -49.50
CA ALA A 8 -56.74 -2.03 -49.43
C ALA A 8 -56.05 -2.58 -48.17
N ARG A 9 -56.80 -3.42 -47.47
CA ARG A 9 -56.59 -4.04 -46.17
C ARG A 9 -55.33 -4.92 -46.14
N CYS A 10 -54.45 -4.69 -45.16
CA CYS A 10 -53.55 -5.71 -44.61
C CYS A 10 -53.71 -5.72 -43.09
N GLY A 11 -54.47 -6.70 -42.59
CA GLY A 11 -54.65 -6.94 -41.17
C GLY A 11 -53.37 -7.48 -40.55
N TRP A 12 -52.66 -6.62 -39.81
CA TRP A 12 -51.68 -7.05 -38.83
C TRP A 12 -52.34 -7.00 -37.46
N MET A 13 -52.70 -8.18 -36.94
CA MET A 13 -52.99 -8.37 -35.53
C MET A 13 -51.70 -8.13 -34.74
N VAL A 14 -51.55 -6.92 -34.20
CA VAL A 14 -50.59 -6.67 -33.12
C VAL A 14 -51.22 -7.23 -31.85
N ALA A 15 -50.82 -8.45 -31.48
CA ALA A 15 -51.02 -8.94 -30.13
C ALA A 15 -50.17 -8.07 -29.19
N LEU A 16 -50.82 -7.10 -28.54
CA LEU A 16 -50.23 -6.33 -27.46
C LEU A 16 -50.07 -7.28 -26.26
N ALA A 17 -48.97 -8.02 -26.23
CA ALA A 17 -48.53 -8.69 -25.01
C ALA A 17 -48.16 -7.59 -24.02
N ALA A 18 -49.09 -7.24 -23.14
CA ALA A 18 -48.78 -6.52 -21.92
C ALA A 18 -47.88 -7.42 -21.08
N THR A 19 -46.57 -7.34 -21.29
CA THR A 19 -45.59 -7.85 -20.35
C THR A 19 -45.81 -7.05 -19.08
N VAL A 20 -46.55 -7.63 -18.14
CA VAL A 20 -46.50 -7.23 -16.74
C VAL A 20 -45.06 -7.48 -16.32
N VAL A 21 -44.20 -6.47 -16.49
CA VAL A 21 -42.95 -6.37 -15.76
C VAL A 21 -43.41 -6.21 -14.32
N GLY A 22 -43.63 -7.34 -13.65
CA GLY A 22 -43.81 -7.35 -12.21
C GLY A 22 -42.63 -6.59 -11.65
N THR A 23 -42.90 -5.46 -11.02
CA THR A 23 -41.95 -4.79 -10.15
C THR A 23 -41.67 -5.78 -9.04
N ALA A 24 -40.72 -6.70 -9.27
CA ALA A 24 -40.15 -7.52 -8.21
C ALA A 24 -39.76 -6.52 -7.14
N ALA A 25 -40.43 -6.60 -5.98
CA ALA A 25 -40.17 -5.74 -4.85
C ALA A 25 -38.65 -5.74 -4.67
N ARG A 26 -38.01 -4.57 -4.85
CA ARG A 26 -36.57 -4.45 -4.61
C ARG A 26 -36.39 -4.94 -3.18
N GLY A 27 -35.75 -6.11 -3.02
CA GLY A 27 -35.45 -6.67 -1.71
C GLY A 27 -34.78 -5.58 -0.89
N GLN A 28 -35.18 -5.45 0.36
CA GLN A 28 -34.59 -4.47 1.26
C GLN A 28 -33.06 -4.65 1.22
N ALA A 29 -32.33 -3.55 1.03
CA ALA A 29 -30.87 -3.59 1.00
C ALA A 29 -30.37 -4.31 2.26
N PRO A 30 -29.35 -5.19 2.15
CA PRO A 30 -28.83 -5.90 3.30
C PRO A 30 -28.40 -4.91 4.38
N GLN A 31 -28.66 -5.24 5.63
CA GLN A 31 -28.14 -4.48 6.75
C GLN A 31 -26.75 -5.00 7.11
N VAL A 32 -25.89 -4.15 7.63
CA VAL A 32 -24.57 -4.51 8.16
C VAL A 32 -24.46 -4.06 9.61
N GLY A 33 -23.71 -4.82 10.40
CA GLY A 33 -23.41 -4.48 11.79
C GLY A 33 -21.93 -4.57 12.09
N VAL A 34 -21.47 -3.65 12.94
CA VAL A 34 -20.15 -3.72 13.57
C VAL A 34 -20.35 -3.61 15.08
N LEU A 35 -20.06 -4.68 15.79
CA LEU A 35 -20.17 -4.77 17.25
C LEU A 35 -18.79 -4.95 17.85
N THR A 36 -18.56 -4.42 19.04
CA THR A 36 -17.33 -4.57 19.81
C THR A 36 -17.69 -5.09 21.18
N LEU A 37 -17.14 -6.26 21.53
CA LEU A 37 -17.17 -6.82 22.87
C LEU A 37 -15.90 -6.36 23.60
N GLU A 38 -16.04 -5.36 24.46
CA GLU A 38 -14.91 -4.78 25.19
C GLU A 38 -14.27 -5.82 26.11
N ASN A 39 -12.97 -6.04 25.96
CA ASN A 39 -12.22 -7.09 26.69
C ASN A 39 -12.76 -8.51 26.47
N GLY A 40 -13.37 -8.79 25.31
CA GLY A 40 -13.94 -10.11 24.99
C GLY A 40 -12.90 -11.21 24.77
N LEU A 41 -11.69 -10.88 24.33
CA LEU A 41 -10.63 -11.83 24.02
C LEU A 41 -9.60 -11.94 25.16
N MET A 42 -8.57 -12.77 24.94
CA MET A 42 -7.42 -12.90 25.82
C MET A 42 -6.71 -11.56 26.02
N ASP A 43 -6.04 -11.42 27.17
CA ASP A 43 -5.25 -10.24 27.54
C ASP A 43 -6.04 -8.91 27.55
N GLY A 44 -7.36 -8.98 27.71
CA GLY A 44 -8.23 -7.80 27.72
C GLY A 44 -8.43 -7.17 26.34
N VAL A 45 -8.06 -7.85 25.26
CA VAL A 45 -8.27 -7.33 23.90
C VAL A 45 -9.76 -7.41 23.53
N SER A 46 -10.29 -6.38 22.90
CA SER A 46 -11.67 -6.38 22.40
C SER A 46 -11.84 -7.29 21.18
N LEU A 47 -13.00 -7.93 21.07
CA LEU A 47 -13.45 -8.61 19.85
C LEU A 47 -14.33 -7.65 19.05
N THR A 48 -13.99 -7.36 17.80
CA THR A 48 -14.86 -6.64 16.87
C THR A 48 -15.51 -7.62 15.90
N ILE A 49 -16.84 -7.69 15.91
CA ILE A 49 -17.68 -8.55 15.09
C ILE A 49 -18.21 -7.74 13.92
N HIS A 50 -17.95 -8.22 12.71
CA HIS A 50 -18.51 -7.69 11.47
C HIS A 50 -19.57 -8.67 10.98
N LEU A 51 -20.82 -8.22 10.81
CA LEU A 51 -21.94 -9.08 10.44
C LEU A 51 -22.79 -8.51 9.29
N VAL A 52 -23.36 -9.40 8.50
CA VAL A 52 -24.36 -9.11 7.46
C VAL A 52 -25.71 -9.66 7.89
N LEU A 53 -26.75 -8.86 7.68
CA LEU A 53 -28.14 -9.21 7.96
C LEU A 53 -28.96 -9.18 6.68
N ARG A 54 -29.85 -10.16 6.56
CA ARG A 54 -30.93 -10.19 5.58
C ARG A 54 -32.22 -10.49 6.33
N ASP A 55 -33.22 -9.64 6.16
CA ASP A 55 -34.52 -9.78 6.84
C ASP A 55 -34.37 -9.92 8.37
N ASN A 56 -33.46 -9.11 8.95
CA ASN A 56 -33.04 -9.13 10.36
C ASN A 56 -32.42 -10.45 10.85
N GLN A 57 -32.09 -11.38 9.95
CA GLN A 57 -31.38 -12.62 10.28
C GLN A 57 -29.90 -12.49 9.90
N PRO A 58 -28.97 -12.86 10.80
CA PRO A 58 -27.55 -12.92 10.46
C PRO A 58 -27.28 -14.01 9.43
N VAL A 59 -26.68 -13.61 8.30
CA VAL A 59 -26.35 -14.54 7.20
C VAL A 59 -24.86 -14.83 7.11
N ALA A 60 -24.02 -13.92 7.60
CA ALA A 60 -22.57 -14.07 7.60
C ALA A 60 -21.91 -13.16 8.64
N ALA A 61 -20.79 -13.60 9.20
CA ALA A 61 -19.95 -12.75 10.05
C ALA A 61 -18.52 -13.25 10.16
N PHE A 62 -17.66 -12.35 10.64
CA PHE A 62 -16.31 -12.67 11.08
C PHE A 62 -15.89 -11.74 12.23
N GLY A 63 -14.95 -12.21 13.03
CA GLY A 63 -14.34 -11.44 14.13
C GLY A 63 -12.98 -10.90 13.75
N THR A 64 -12.60 -9.78 14.35
CA THR A 64 -11.25 -9.23 14.34
C THR A 64 -10.85 -8.77 15.74
N GLY A 65 -9.55 -8.65 15.99
CA GLY A 65 -8.99 -8.39 17.32
C GLY A 65 -7.92 -9.43 17.65
N TYR A 66 -7.18 -9.22 18.75
CA TYR A 66 -6.09 -10.06 19.27
C TYR A 66 -4.87 -10.28 18.35
N ASN A 67 -5.06 -10.61 17.08
CA ASN A 67 -4.01 -10.86 16.10
C ASN A 67 -4.39 -10.40 14.69
N SER A 68 -3.60 -10.78 13.68
CA SER A 68 -3.78 -10.31 12.29
C SER A 68 -4.76 -11.13 11.43
N LYS A 69 -5.28 -12.26 11.93
CA LYS A 69 -6.20 -13.15 11.21
C LYS A 69 -7.65 -12.91 11.61
N PRO A 70 -8.62 -13.16 10.70
CA PRO A 70 -10.03 -13.12 11.08
C PRO A 70 -10.38 -14.33 11.96
N HIS A 71 -11.37 -14.15 12.83
CA HIS A 71 -11.94 -15.18 13.68
C HIS A 71 -13.27 -15.64 13.12
N ASP A 72 -13.57 -16.93 13.27
CA ASP A 72 -14.83 -17.49 12.80
C ASP A 72 -15.91 -17.23 13.84
N ILE A 73 -17.11 -16.86 13.39
CA ILE A 73 -18.24 -16.58 14.26
C ILE A 73 -19.43 -17.42 13.80
N ASP A 74 -19.94 -18.24 14.72
CA ASP A 74 -21.23 -18.89 14.60
C ASP A 74 -22.30 -18.00 15.22
N LEU A 75 -23.27 -17.62 14.38
CA LEU A 75 -24.38 -16.73 14.72
C LEU A 75 -25.72 -17.45 14.85
N SER A 76 -25.74 -18.79 14.84
CA SER A 76 -26.99 -19.57 14.80
C SER A 76 -27.96 -19.28 15.95
N GLU A 77 -27.44 -18.80 17.09
CA GLU A 77 -28.21 -18.49 18.30
C GLU A 77 -28.40 -16.97 18.52
N LEU A 78 -27.87 -16.12 17.62
CA LEU A 78 -28.02 -14.67 17.70
C LEU A 78 -29.30 -14.22 17.02
N LYS A 79 -30.11 -13.43 17.72
CA LYS A 79 -31.34 -12.83 17.19
C LYS A 79 -31.21 -11.32 17.16
N ILE A 80 -31.70 -10.72 16.09
CA ILE A 80 -31.76 -9.28 15.92
C ILE A 80 -33.19 -8.90 15.53
N ASP A 81 -33.76 -7.95 16.27
CA ASP A 81 -35.00 -7.29 15.91
C ASP A 81 -34.80 -5.77 15.90
N ALA A 82 -35.88 -5.01 15.71
CA ALA A 82 -35.81 -3.56 15.59
C ALA A 82 -35.29 -2.84 16.87
N GLN A 83 -35.35 -3.49 18.03
CA GLN A 83 -35.06 -2.90 19.34
C GLN A 83 -33.92 -3.59 20.08
N ARG A 84 -33.52 -4.80 19.68
CA ARG A 84 -32.57 -5.61 20.45
C ARG A 84 -31.76 -6.56 19.60
N LEU A 85 -30.51 -6.70 20.00
CA LEU A 85 -29.58 -7.74 19.57
C LEU A 85 -29.27 -8.60 20.78
N ALA A 86 -29.74 -9.85 20.77
CA ALA A 86 -29.58 -10.74 21.91
C ALA A 86 -29.42 -12.19 21.47
N GLY A 87 -28.64 -12.94 22.24
CA GLY A 87 -28.42 -14.36 22.01
C GLY A 87 -26.96 -14.75 22.13
N ARG A 88 -26.70 -16.03 21.89
CA ARG A 88 -25.38 -16.61 22.03
C ARG A 88 -24.63 -16.56 20.71
N ILE A 89 -23.33 -16.31 20.80
CA ILE A 89 -22.39 -16.51 19.69
C ILE A 89 -21.27 -17.44 20.11
N LYS A 90 -20.77 -18.23 19.16
CA LYS A 90 -19.54 -19.02 19.34
C LYS A 90 -18.46 -18.45 18.45
N VAL A 91 -17.25 -18.33 18.98
CA VAL A 91 -16.12 -17.72 18.29
C VAL A 91 -14.94 -18.67 18.31
N THR A 92 -14.36 -18.93 17.14
CA THR A 92 -13.06 -19.59 17.04
C THR A 92 -11.99 -18.54 16.74
N VAL A 93 -11.18 -18.24 17.76
CA VAL A 93 -10.03 -17.33 17.68
C VAL A 93 -8.90 -18.05 16.96
N ASN A 94 -8.73 -17.73 15.68
CA ASN A 94 -7.74 -18.35 14.81
C ASN A 94 -6.31 -17.88 15.13
N PRO A 95 -5.30 -18.78 15.20
CA PRO A 95 -3.93 -18.41 15.52
C PRO A 95 -3.16 -17.83 14.34
N ASP A 96 -2.33 -16.82 14.60
CA ASP A 96 -1.24 -16.41 13.72
C ASP A 96 0.13 -16.84 14.27
N ALA A 97 1.21 -16.31 13.68
CA ALA A 97 2.57 -16.69 14.07
C ALA A 97 2.97 -16.23 15.50
N TYR A 98 2.18 -15.35 16.12
CA TYR A 98 2.50 -14.72 17.40
C TYR A 98 1.43 -14.99 18.46
N ALA A 99 0.16 -15.02 18.06
CA ALA A 99 -0.96 -15.02 18.99
C ALA A 99 -2.07 -15.98 18.53
N PRO A 100 -2.59 -16.84 19.42
CA PRO A 100 -2.04 -17.14 20.75
C PRO A 100 -0.68 -17.85 20.64
N SER A 101 0.15 -17.73 21.68
CA SER A 101 1.54 -18.20 21.67
C SER A 101 1.68 -19.73 21.48
N HIS A 102 0.65 -20.51 21.84
CA HIS A 102 0.61 -21.95 21.62
C HIS A 102 0.25 -22.35 20.18
N GLY A 103 -0.09 -21.40 19.30
CA GLY A 103 -0.35 -21.63 17.88
C GLY A 103 -1.59 -22.48 17.57
N GLN A 104 -2.51 -22.65 18.52
CA GLN A 104 -3.76 -23.40 18.34
C GLN A 104 -4.96 -22.46 18.39
N PRO A 105 -6.08 -22.81 17.73
CA PRO A 105 -7.32 -22.05 17.89
C PRO A 105 -7.84 -22.07 19.32
N VAL A 106 -8.39 -20.94 19.78
CA VAL A 106 -9.07 -20.82 21.09
C VAL A 106 -10.56 -20.66 20.87
N GLN A 107 -11.36 -21.45 21.58
CA GLN A 107 -12.82 -21.36 21.53
C GLN A 107 -13.33 -20.34 22.53
N ALA A 108 -14.34 -19.59 22.14
CA ALA A 108 -15.04 -18.66 23.01
C ALA A 108 -16.55 -18.74 22.78
N THR A 109 -17.31 -18.38 23.80
CA THR A 109 -18.77 -18.33 23.74
C THR A 109 -19.22 -17.12 24.52
N PHE A 110 -20.07 -16.28 23.91
CA PHE A 110 -20.58 -15.07 24.53
C PHE A 110 -22.10 -15.02 24.42
N ASP A 111 -22.76 -14.77 25.54
CA ASP A 111 -24.16 -14.40 25.62
C ASP A 111 -24.23 -12.86 25.54
N ILE A 112 -24.81 -12.35 24.46
CA ILE A 112 -24.93 -10.92 24.18
C ILE A 112 -26.33 -10.46 24.56
N ASP A 113 -26.39 -9.29 25.21
CA ASP A 113 -27.62 -8.56 25.44
C ASP A 113 -27.43 -7.06 25.16
N SER A 114 -27.91 -6.60 24.01
CA SER A 114 -27.69 -5.24 23.55
C SER A 114 -28.97 -4.60 23.01
N PRO A 115 -29.58 -3.62 23.70
CA PRO A 115 -30.62 -2.81 23.10
C PRO A 115 -30.06 -2.00 21.92
N LEU A 116 -30.91 -1.82 20.90
CA LEU A 116 -30.63 -1.01 19.72
C LEU A 116 -31.42 0.29 19.82
N THR A 117 -30.71 1.40 19.89
CA THR A 117 -31.29 2.75 19.89
C THR A 117 -30.85 3.47 18.62
N PHE A 118 -31.77 3.67 17.68
CA PHE A 118 -31.45 4.24 16.35
C PHE A 118 -30.32 3.48 15.63
N GLY A 119 -30.35 2.15 15.72
CA GLY A 119 -29.31 1.27 15.16
C GLY A 119 -28.03 1.21 15.98
N MET A 120 -27.86 2.02 17.03
CA MET A 120 -26.69 1.95 17.90
C MET A 120 -26.87 0.84 18.94
N ALA A 121 -25.92 -0.09 18.98
CA ALA A 121 -25.86 -1.16 19.97
C ALA A 121 -25.15 -0.67 21.24
N GLY A 122 -25.82 -0.78 22.39
CA GLY A 122 -25.28 -0.38 23.69
C GLY A 122 -25.79 -1.27 24.81
N GLY A 123 -25.01 -2.29 25.20
CA GLY A 123 -25.40 -3.24 26.25
C GLY A 123 -24.23 -3.98 26.87
N THR A 124 -24.43 -5.25 27.22
CA THR A 124 -23.42 -6.08 27.89
C THR A 124 -23.31 -7.45 27.27
N PHE A 125 -22.19 -8.12 27.56
CA PHE A 125 -22.02 -9.53 27.26
C PHE A 125 -21.41 -10.24 28.47
N THR A 126 -21.66 -11.53 28.57
CA THR A 126 -20.98 -12.47 29.48
C THR A 126 -20.55 -13.70 28.68
N GLY A 127 -19.57 -14.45 29.16
CA GLY A 127 -19.13 -15.63 28.45
C GLY A 127 -17.80 -16.19 28.92
N VAL A 128 -17.18 -16.99 28.07
CA VAL A 128 -15.86 -17.59 28.28
C VAL A 128 -15.02 -17.46 27.01
N CYS A 129 -13.72 -17.27 27.17
CA CYS A 129 -12.73 -17.32 26.08
C CYS A 129 -11.54 -18.15 26.54
N GLY A 130 -11.36 -19.31 25.91
CA GLY A 130 -10.64 -20.42 26.52
C GLY A 130 -11.32 -20.82 27.83
N ASP A 131 -10.53 -21.00 28.88
CA ASP A 131 -11.02 -21.35 30.22
C ASP A 131 -11.32 -20.12 31.09
N GLN A 132 -11.16 -18.91 30.54
CA GLN A 132 -11.29 -17.68 31.31
C GLN A 132 -12.68 -17.04 31.13
N PRO A 133 -13.41 -16.76 32.22
CA PRO A 133 -14.66 -16.02 32.15
C PRO A 133 -14.43 -14.59 31.66
N ARG A 134 -15.36 -14.09 30.86
CA ARG A 134 -15.36 -12.74 30.28
C ARG A 134 -16.69 -12.06 30.54
N LYS A 135 -16.63 -10.75 30.75
CA LYS A 135 -17.80 -9.87 30.77
C LYS A 135 -17.36 -8.46 30.39
N GLY A 136 -18.25 -7.71 29.75
CA GLY A 136 -17.93 -6.35 29.34
C GLY A 136 -19.10 -5.66 28.65
N ALA A 137 -18.82 -4.47 28.14
CA ALA A 137 -19.79 -3.72 27.37
C ALA A 137 -19.83 -4.20 25.91
N VAL A 138 -21.01 -4.07 25.31
CA VAL A 138 -21.23 -4.18 23.87
C VAL A 138 -21.43 -2.79 23.32
N ARG A 139 -20.65 -2.42 22.31
CA ARG A 139 -20.77 -1.15 21.58
C ARG A 139 -20.79 -1.41 20.09
N GLY A 140 -21.58 -0.65 19.33
CA GLY A 140 -21.56 -0.81 17.90
C GLY A 140 -22.70 -0.14 17.18
N PHE A 141 -22.88 -0.53 15.93
CA PHE A 141 -24.02 -0.12 15.12
C PHE A 141 -24.52 -1.28 14.27
N VAL A 142 -25.80 -1.23 13.94
CA VAL A 142 -26.49 -2.03 12.94
C VAL A 142 -27.27 -1.05 12.07
N GLY A 143 -27.00 -1.06 10.76
CA GLY A 143 -27.58 -0.08 9.85
C GLY A 143 -27.64 -0.58 8.42
N ALA A 144 -28.03 0.30 7.50
CA ALA A 144 -28.03 0.00 6.08
C ALA A 144 -26.61 -0.37 5.60
N GLY A 145 -26.50 -1.50 4.91
CA GLY A 145 -25.30 -1.91 4.23
C GLY A 145 -25.15 -1.25 2.86
N ARG A 146 -24.00 -1.50 2.25
CA ARG A 146 -23.74 -1.17 0.86
C ARG A 146 -24.04 -2.38 -0.02
N GLU A 147 -24.47 -2.13 -1.25
CA GLU A 147 -24.64 -3.19 -2.24
C GLU A 147 -23.31 -3.52 -2.94
N ALA A 148 -23.20 -4.71 -3.52
CA ALA A 148 -22.02 -5.14 -4.29
C ALA A 148 -21.59 -4.11 -5.35
N GLY A 149 -22.58 -3.45 -5.98
CA GLY A 149 -22.36 -2.45 -7.02
C GLY A 149 -21.78 -1.12 -6.54
N ASP A 150 -21.83 -0.86 -5.23
CA ASP A 150 -21.27 0.37 -4.65
C ASP A 150 -19.75 0.28 -4.54
N TYR A 151 -19.22 -0.93 -4.33
CA TYR A 151 -17.80 -1.15 -4.15
C TYR A 151 -17.05 -1.00 -5.48
N ARG A 152 -15.96 -0.22 -5.43
CA ARG A 152 -15.09 0.02 -6.58
C ARG A 152 -13.82 -0.80 -6.52
N ARG A 153 -13.36 -1.15 -5.32
CA ARG A 153 -12.08 -1.85 -5.13
C ARG A 153 -12.04 -2.62 -3.82
N LEU A 154 -11.46 -3.82 -3.87
CA LEU A 154 -11.05 -4.58 -2.70
C LEU A 154 -9.52 -4.64 -2.63
N ARG A 155 -8.96 -4.58 -1.41
CA ARG A 155 -7.54 -4.81 -1.13
C ARG A 155 -7.43 -5.88 -0.06
N LEU A 156 -7.01 -7.08 -0.46
CA LEU A 156 -6.97 -8.27 0.39
C LEU A 156 -5.53 -8.62 0.70
N ARG A 157 -5.18 -8.73 1.99
CA ARG A 157 -3.84 -9.18 2.40
C ARG A 157 -3.84 -10.71 2.43
N ILE A 158 -3.25 -11.35 1.43
CA ILE A 158 -3.16 -12.81 1.32
C ILE A 158 -1.89 -13.29 2.04
N PRO A 159 -2.00 -13.93 3.23
CA PRO A 159 -0.84 -14.43 3.93
C PRO A 159 -0.23 -15.61 3.19
N GLY A 160 1.10 -15.71 3.23
CA GLY A 160 1.79 -16.83 2.59
C GLY A 160 1.62 -16.91 1.07
N ALA A 161 1.21 -15.81 0.41
CA ALA A 161 1.05 -15.75 -1.04
C ALA A 161 2.32 -16.18 -1.79
N LEU A 162 3.50 -15.92 -1.22
CA LEU A 162 4.79 -16.40 -1.66
C LEU A 162 5.14 -17.78 -1.04
N ARG A 163 4.28 -18.77 -1.24
CA ARG A 163 4.29 -20.04 -0.49
C ARG A 163 5.63 -20.79 -0.50
N ARG A 164 6.34 -20.86 -1.64
CA ARG A 164 7.65 -21.56 -1.69
C ARG A 164 8.67 -20.96 -0.75
N LEU A 165 8.69 -19.63 -0.64
CA LEU A 165 9.58 -18.95 0.29
C LEU A 165 9.13 -19.14 1.73
N TYR A 166 7.82 -19.28 1.95
CA TYR A 166 7.26 -19.59 3.25
C TYR A 166 7.70 -20.97 3.70
N ASP A 167 7.59 -21.98 2.84
CA ASP A 167 8.10 -23.33 3.09
C ASP A 167 9.61 -23.34 3.32
N LEU A 168 10.34 -22.52 2.55
CA LEU A 168 11.79 -22.46 2.61
C LEU A 168 12.32 -21.79 3.89
N LYS A 169 11.73 -20.66 4.27
CA LYS A 169 12.27 -19.74 5.29
C LYS A 169 11.49 -19.78 6.60
N GLY A 170 10.30 -20.40 6.60
CA GLY A 170 9.38 -20.46 7.72
C GLY A 170 8.55 -19.18 7.91
N PRO A 171 7.49 -19.24 8.74
CA PRO A 171 6.60 -18.13 9.04
C PRO A 171 7.29 -16.90 9.65
N ASN A 172 8.35 -17.12 10.44
CA ASN A 172 8.99 -16.11 11.28
C ASN A 172 10.18 -15.43 10.62
N TRP A 173 10.48 -15.73 9.36
CA TRP A 173 11.53 -14.96 8.68
C TRP A 173 11.07 -13.49 8.62
N LYS A 174 12.00 -12.58 8.95
CA LYS A 174 11.79 -11.22 9.48
C LYS A 174 10.93 -10.23 8.64
N TYR A 175 10.21 -10.65 7.59
CA TYR A 175 9.41 -9.78 6.73
C TYR A 175 8.30 -10.56 6.02
N ALA A 176 7.10 -9.97 5.94
CA ALA A 176 5.89 -10.61 5.41
C ALA A 176 6.07 -11.23 4.00
N LEU A 177 5.71 -12.51 3.86
CA LEU A 177 5.56 -13.24 2.58
C LEU A 177 4.17 -13.06 1.97
N ASP A 178 3.49 -12.04 2.47
CA ASP A 178 2.14 -11.72 2.13
C ASP A 178 2.14 -10.84 0.89
N MET A 179 1.06 -10.92 0.13
CA MET A 179 0.81 -10.02 -0.98
C MET A 179 -0.57 -9.38 -0.83
N ASN A 180 -0.71 -8.15 -1.29
CA ASN A 180 -2.00 -7.52 -1.48
C ASN A 180 -2.58 -8.00 -2.81
N LEU A 181 -3.69 -8.73 -2.77
CA LEU A 181 -4.54 -8.93 -3.93
C LEU A 181 -5.47 -7.72 -4.06
N ILE A 182 -5.33 -6.99 -5.16
CA ILE A 182 -6.14 -5.81 -5.47
C ILE A 182 -7.17 -6.22 -6.51
N VAL A 183 -8.44 -6.03 -6.16
CA VAL A 183 -9.59 -6.45 -6.97
C VAL A 183 -10.42 -5.21 -7.28
N PRO A 184 -10.13 -4.48 -8.37
CA PRO A 184 -11.05 -3.50 -8.94
C PRO A 184 -12.38 -4.18 -9.29
N LEU A 185 -13.49 -3.50 -9.04
CA LEU A 185 -14.84 -4.00 -9.26
C LEU A 185 -15.60 -3.05 -10.17
N ASP A 186 -16.30 -3.61 -11.16
CA ASP A 186 -17.37 -2.93 -11.87
C ASP A 186 -18.67 -3.70 -11.71
N HIS A 187 -19.62 -3.12 -10.98
CA HIS A 187 -20.90 -3.75 -10.63
C HIS A 187 -20.73 -5.17 -10.04
N GLY A 188 -19.76 -5.34 -9.14
CA GLY A 188 -19.45 -6.62 -8.48
C GLY A 188 -18.61 -7.60 -9.32
N VAL A 189 -18.30 -7.30 -10.57
CA VAL A 189 -17.42 -8.14 -11.41
C VAL A 189 -15.98 -7.62 -11.30
N SER A 190 -15.02 -8.51 -11.02
CA SER A 190 -13.61 -8.12 -10.98
C SER A 190 -13.09 -7.69 -12.36
N ARG A 191 -12.20 -6.71 -12.37
CA ARG A 191 -11.45 -6.26 -13.55
C ARG A 191 -9.99 -6.05 -13.20
N ASP A 192 -9.09 -6.38 -14.11
CA ASP A 192 -7.65 -6.06 -14.01
C ASP A 192 -7.03 -6.38 -12.63
N VAL A 193 -7.35 -7.56 -12.08
CA VAL A 193 -6.87 -8.00 -10.76
C VAL A 193 -5.35 -8.00 -10.69
N LYS A 194 -4.79 -7.52 -9.56
CA LYS A 194 -3.34 -7.40 -9.35
C LYS A 194 -2.89 -8.06 -8.08
N LEU A 195 -1.64 -8.48 -8.05
CA LEU A 195 -0.99 -9.02 -6.86
C LEU A 195 0.30 -8.21 -6.58
N GLU A 196 0.33 -7.54 -5.44
CA GLU A 196 1.42 -6.63 -5.05
C GLU A 196 2.10 -7.10 -3.76
N THR A 197 3.42 -6.93 -3.66
CA THR A 197 4.14 -7.19 -2.41
C THR A 197 3.77 -6.15 -1.34
N ILE A 198 3.48 -6.59 -0.10
CA ILE A 198 3.11 -5.67 1.00
C ILE A 198 4.27 -4.78 1.41
N VAL A 199 5.47 -5.36 1.49
CA VAL A 199 6.69 -4.65 1.76
C VAL A 199 7.28 -4.27 0.40
N PRO A 200 7.34 -2.97 0.04
CA PRO A 200 7.91 -2.53 -1.23
C PRO A 200 9.42 -2.80 -1.36
N ASP A 201 10.02 -3.50 -0.40
CA ASP A 201 11.44 -3.38 -0.06
C ASP A 201 12.27 -4.63 -0.38
N TYR A 202 13.41 -4.38 -1.01
CA TYR A 202 14.61 -5.21 -1.24
C TYR A 202 14.54 -6.52 -2.02
N ARG A 203 13.36 -7.02 -2.40
CA ARG A 203 13.27 -8.40 -2.90
C ARG A 203 12.69 -8.44 -4.29
N ARG A 204 13.41 -9.12 -5.17
CA ARG A 204 13.20 -9.24 -6.61
C ARG A 204 11.89 -9.96 -7.00
N TYR A 205 10.95 -10.12 -6.07
CA TYR A 205 9.72 -10.86 -6.31
C TYR A 205 8.77 -10.09 -7.23
N SER A 206 8.04 -10.84 -8.07
CA SER A 206 6.97 -10.32 -8.91
C SER A 206 5.77 -11.24 -8.86
N ALA A 207 4.61 -10.68 -9.19
CA ALA A 207 3.50 -11.48 -9.64
C ALA A 207 2.85 -10.79 -10.82
N LEU A 208 2.52 -11.59 -11.83
CA LEU A 208 1.71 -11.18 -12.97
C LEU A 208 0.44 -12.02 -12.97
N VAL A 209 -0.70 -11.40 -12.71
CA VAL A 209 -2.00 -12.06 -12.81
C VAL A 209 -2.27 -12.42 -14.27
N ARG A 210 -2.56 -13.69 -14.52
CA ARG A 210 -2.86 -14.25 -15.85
C ARG A 210 -4.36 -14.30 -16.11
N SER A 211 -5.12 -14.66 -15.09
CA SER A 211 -6.57 -14.79 -15.16
C SER A 211 -7.18 -14.53 -13.79
N SER A 212 -8.44 -14.07 -13.80
CA SER A 212 -9.29 -13.94 -12.62
C SER A 212 -10.74 -14.12 -13.05
N ASP A 213 -11.51 -14.88 -12.27
CA ASP A 213 -12.97 -14.97 -12.40
C ASP A 213 -13.68 -14.50 -11.13
N LEU A 214 -12.99 -13.74 -10.27
CA LEU A 214 -13.53 -13.21 -9.02
C LEU A 214 -14.81 -12.40 -9.23
N LYS A 215 -15.81 -12.70 -8.40
CA LYS A 215 -17.12 -12.02 -8.37
C LYS A 215 -17.52 -11.71 -6.94
N LEU A 216 -18.05 -10.52 -6.76
CA LEU A 216 -18.75 -10.08 -5.55
C LEU A 216 -20.26 -10.10 -5.84
N VAL A 217 -20.97 -11.07 -5.26
CA VAL A 217 -22.43 -11.19 -5.38
C VAL A 217 -23.05 -10.91 -4.01
N GLY A 218 -23.79 -9.79 -3.91
CA GLY A 218 -24.25 -9.29 -2.63
C GLY A 218 -23.06 -8.93 -1.72
N HIS A 219 -22.81 -9.75 -0.71
CA HIS A 219 -21.68 -9.59 0.23
C HIS A 219 -20.64 -10.71 0.10
N GLU A 220 -20.83 -11.66 -0.81
CA GLU A 220 -19.94 -12.81 -0.94
C GLU A 220 -18.96 -12.59 -2.10
N LEU A 221 -17.66 -12.59 -1.78
CA LEU A 221 -16.58 -12.63 -2.76
C LEU A 221 -16.16 -14.08 -2.97
N SER A 222 -16.19 -14.54 -4.22
CA SER A 222 -15.67 -15.87 -4.56
C SER A 222 -15.05 -15.92 -5.95
N GLY A 223 -14.20 -16.92 -6.17
CA GLY A 223 -13.56 -17.20 -7.45
C GLY A 223 -12.08 -17.54 -7.29
N THR A 224 -11.37 -17.53 -8.40
CA THR A 224 -9.99 -17.95 -8.54
C THR A 224 -9.18 -16.87 -9.25
N VAL A 225 -7.93 -16.69 -8.80
CA VAL A 225 -6.90 -15.89 -9.46
C VAL A 225 -5.73 -16.78 -9.77
N GLU A 226 -5.27 -16.76 -11.02
CA GLU A 226 -4.01 -17.40 -11.41
C GLU A 226 -2.96 -16.33 -11.66
N ALA A 227 -1.80 -16.45 -11.02
CA ALA A 227 -0.71 -15.51 -11.17
C ALA A 227 0.63 -16.23 -11.37
N MET A 228 1.44 -15.75 -12.28
CA MET A 228 2.83 -16.16 -12.40
C MET A 228 3.64 -15.37 -11.37
N VAL A 229 4.17 -16.05 -10.36
CA VAL A 229 5.01 -15.44 -9.33
C VAL A 229 6.48 -15.63 -9.70
N ASP A 230 7.21 -14.56 -9.95
CA ASP A 230 8.68 -14.60 -10.08
C ASP A 230 9.30 -14.42 -8.70
N TYR A 231 10.14 -15.35 -8.28
CA TYR A 231 10.88 -15.32 -7.03
C TYR A 231 12.18 -14.50 -7.13
N GLY A 232 12.50 -13.95 -8.30
CA GLY A 232 13.64 -13.06 -8.52
C GLY A 232 14.99 -13.71 -8.23
N GLY A 233 15.08 -15.03 -8.39
CA GLY A 233 16.26 -15.85 -8.06
C GLY A 233 16.47 -16.09 -6.55
N GLN A 234 15.62 -15.56 -5.67
CA GLN A 234 15.66 -15.90 -4.25
C GLN A 234 15.13 -17.32 -4.08
N GLY A 235 16.05 -18.26 -3.91
CA GLY A 235 15.72 -19.68 -3.86
C GLY A 235 16.80 -20.55 -4.46
N THR A 236 17.66 -20.01 -5.35
CA THR A 236 18.76 -20.71 -6.02
C THR A 236 20.02 -20.86 -5.16
N GLY A 237 19.88 -20.93 -3.83
CA GLY A 237 21.00 -21.18 -2.91
C GLY A 237 21.46 -22.64 -2.99
N LYS A 238 22.70 -22.93 -2.56
CA LYS A 238 23.28 -24.30 -2.58
C LYS A 238 22.29 -25.32 -2.01
N GLY A 239 21.74 -26.17 -2.89
CA GLY A 239 20.89 -27.31 -2.54
C GLY A 239 19.37 -27.09 -2.58
N LYS A 240 18.87 -25.92 -3.01
CA LYS A 240 17.41 -25.71 -3.16
C LYS A 240 17.12 -25.12 -4.54
N ASN A 241 16.26 -25.78 -5.30
CA ASN A 241 15.84 -25.37 -6.64
C ASN A 241 14.38 -24.89 -6.59
N ILE A 242 14.16 -23.66 -6.11
CA ILE A 242 12.88 -22.99 -6.41
C ILE A 242 13.00 -22.47 -7.84
N PRO A 243 12.08 -22.83 -8.76
CA PRO A 243 12.07 -22.27 -10.10
C PRO A 243 12.02 -20.75 -10.02
N ARG A 244 12.66 -20.06 -10.97
CA ARG A 244 12.63 -18.59 -10.99
C ARG A 244 11.20 -18.07 -10.94
N SER A 245 10.29 -18.68 -11.69
CA SER A 245 8.87 -18.38 -11.65
C SER A 245 8.01 -19.65 -11.59
N GLU A 246 6.88 -19.57 -10.90
CA GLU A 246 5.87 -20.63 -10.85
C GLU A 246 4.45 -20.05 -10.95
N LEU A 247 3.54 -20.85 -11.48
CA LEU A 247 2.11 -20.53 -11.48
C LEU A 247 1.53 -20.77 -10.08
N HIS A 248 0.90 -19.75 -9.53
CA HIS A 248 0.12 -19.80 -8.31
C HIS A 248 -1.36 -19.70 -8.65
N ARG A 249 -2.18 -20.54 -8.01
CA ARG A 249 -3.63 -20.46 -8.03
C ARG A 249 -4.13 -20.10 -6.64
N PHE A 250 -4.90 -19.03 -6.56
CA PHE A 250 -5.54 -18.53 -5.34
C PHE A 250 -7.05 -18.72 -5.49
N THR A 251 -7.66 -19.59 -4.69
CA THR A 251 -9.12 -19.79 -4.66
C THR A 251 -9.71 -19.11 -3.44
N LEU A 252 -10.50 -18.07 -3.65
CA LEU A 252 -11.01 -17.18 -2.62
C LEU A 252 -12.47 -17.48 -2.29
N LYS A 253 -12.79 -17.42 -1.00
CA LYS A 253 -14.15 -17.33 -0.46
C LYS A 253 -14.14 -16.34 0.70
N ALA A 254 -14.89 -15.26 0.58
CA ALA A 254 -14.87 -14.15 1.53
C ALA A 254 -16.23 -13.48 1.67
N VAL A 255 -16.37 -12.72 2.75
CA VAL A 255 -17.52 -11.88 3.06
C VAL A 255 -17.06 -10.44 3.18
N VAL A 256 -17.80 -9.52 2.56
CA VAL A 256 -17.63 -8.07 2.63
C VAL A 256 -18.68 -7.48 3.57
N VAL A 257 -18.24 -6.78 4.62
CA VAL A 257 -19.09 -6.12 5.61
C VAL A 257 -18.64 -4.66 5.74
N GLY A 258 -19.44 -3.73 5.21
CA GLY A 258 -19.04 -2.31 5.17
C GLY A 258 -17.71 -2.15 4.45
N ASP A 259 -16.71 -1.57 5.10
CA ASP A 259 -15.36 -1.35 4.53
C ASP A 259 -14.39 -2.52 4.78
N HIS A 260 -14.88 -3.64 5.34
CA HIS A 260 -14.03 -4.76 5.76
C HIS A 260 -14.32 -6.01 4.94
N VAL A 261 -13.29 -6.80 4.68
CA VAL A 261 -13.39 -8.09 4.01
C VAL A 261 -12.67 -9.13 4.85
N ALA A 262 -13.22 -10.32 4.98
CA ALA A 262 -12.50 -11.46 5.53
C ALA A 262 -12.92 -12.76 4.87
N GLY A 263 -12.01 -13.73 4.85
CA GLY A 263 -12.30 -15.02 4.26
C GLY A 263 -11.13 -15.98 4.28
N THR A 264 -11.24 -16.98 3.41
CA THR A 264 -10.25 -18.03 3.18
C THR A 264 -9.72 -17.95 1.75
N CYS A 265 -8.42 -18.13 1.60
CA CYS A 265 -7.74 -18.27 0.33
C CYS A 265 -7.01 -19.62 0.31
N ALA A 266 -7.44 -20.53 -0.56
CA ALA A 266 -6.71 -21.76 -0.83
C ALA A 266 -5.62 -21.46 -1.88
N ILE A 267 -4.37 -21.76 -1.54
CA ILE A 267 -3.19 -21.43 -2.34
C ILE A 267 -2.58 -22.73 -2.86
N LYS A 268 -2.49 -22.86 -4.18
CA LYS A 268 -1.81 -23.97 -4.86
C LYS A 268 -0.67 -23.44 -5.71
N VAL A 269 0.52 -24.05 -5.59
CA VAL A 269 1.71 -23.67 -6.37
C VAL A 269 2.14 -24.84 -7.25
N GLY A 270 2.10 -24.66 -8.58
CA GLY A 270 2.33 -25.74 -9.54
C GLY A 270 1.47 -26.97 -9.22
N ASP A 271 2.12 -28.14 -9.14
CA ASP A 271 1.48 -29.41 -8.77
C ASP A 271 1.52 -29.70 -7.26
N GLY A 272 1.91 -28.72 -6.44
CA GLY A 272 1.96 -28.85 -4.99
C GLY A 272 0.60 -29.03 -4.33
N ALA A 273 0.62 -29.41 -3.06
CA ALA A 273 -0.57 -29.47 -2.22
C ALA A 273 -1.18 -28.07 -2.04
N GLU A 274 -2.51 -28.03 -1.94
CA GLU A 274 -3.24 -26.81 -1.63
C GLU A 274 -3.17 -26.50 -0.13
N VAL A 275 -2.93 -25.24 0.21
CA VAL A 275 -2.89 -24.76 1.60
C VAL A 275 -3.93 -23.67 1.78
N ALA A 276 -4.83 -23.83 2.75
CA ALA A 276 -5.83 -22.82 3.07
C ALA A 276 -5.29 -21.81 4.09
N GLU A 277 -5.34 -20.53 3.74
CA GLU A 277 -5.00 -19.41 4.61
C GLU A 277 -6.21 -18.53 4.87
N LYS A 278 -6.27 -17.89 6.04
CA LYS A 278 -7.29 -16.89 6.34
C LYS A 278 -6.75 -15.50 6.07
N PHE A 279 -7.57 -14.63 5.50
CA PHE A 279 -7.17 -13.27 5.16
C PHE A 279 -8.15 -12.22 5.66
N VAL A 280 -7.64 -11.00 5.84
CA VAL A 280 -8.44 -9.79 5.99
C VAL A 280 -8.15 -8.82 4.85
N GLY A 281 -9.09 -7.94 4.58
CA GLY A 281 -8.98 -6.93 3.55
C GLY A 281 -9.85 -5.73 3.83
N ARG A 282 -9.78 -4.77 2.91
CA ARG A 282 -10.57 -3.55 2.90
C ARG A 282 -11.34 -3.43 1.60
N ALA A 283 -12.55 -2.92 1.69
CA ALA A 283 -13.37 -2.54 0.55
C ALA A 283 -13.50 -1.01 0.52
N THR A 284 -13.40 -0.40 -0.66
CA THR A 284 -13.55 1.05 -0.83
C THR A 284 -14.60 1.36 -1.88
N THR A 285 -15.39 2.38 -1.61
CA THR A 285 -16.37 2.98 -2.55
C THR A 285 -15.84 4.23 -3.21
N ASP A 286 -14.82 4.85 -2.62
CA ASP A 286 -14.27 6.09 -3.12
C ASP A 286 -13.76 5.89 -4.55
N PRO A 287 -14.14 6.79 -5.48
CA PRO A 287 -13.53 6.76 -6.79
C PRO A 287 -12.02 6.95 -6.63
N PRO A 288 -11.22 6.33 -7.50
CA PRO A 288 -9.80 6.64 -7.58
C PRO A 288 -9.62 8.16 -7.73
N PRO A 289 -8.59 8.74 -7.10
CA PRO A 289 -8.29 10.16 -7.26
C PRO A 289 -8.06 10.47 -8.76
N PRO A 290 -8.41 11.69 -9.21
CA PRO A 290 -8.07 12.13 -10.55
C PRO A 290 -6.58 11.91 -10.81
N VAL A 291 -6.24 11.42 -12.01
CA VAL A 291 -4.86 11.10 -12.40
C VAL A 291 -3.91 12.28 -12.17
N THR A 292 -4.39 13.51 -12.42
CA THR A 292 -3.65 14.77 -12.22
C THR A 292 -3.42 15.17 -10.76
N GLN A 293 -4.02 14.46 -9.80
CA GLN A 293 -3.87 14.64 -8.35
C GLN A 293 -3.23 13.41 -7.68
N SER A 294 -2.68 12.50 -8.49
CA SER A 294 -2.23 11.21 -8.02
C SER A 294 -0.73 11.02 -8.20
N LEU A 295 -0.15 10.22 -7.30
CA LEU A 295 1.13 9.59 -7.54
C LEU A 295 0.91 8.26 -8.26
N CYS A 296 1.63 8.05 -9.35
CA CYS A 296 1.64 6.80 -10.07
C CYS A 296 2.75 5.91 -9.56
N TRP A 297 2.38 4.73 -9.09
CA TRP A 297 3.32 3.68 -8.71
C TRP A 297 3.30 2.65 -9.82
N ILE A 298 4.32 2.66 -10.66
CA ILE A 298 4.39 1.82 -11.87
C ILE A 298 5.52 0.83 -11.72
N ARG A 299 5.25 -0.42 -11.98
CA ARG A 299 6.26 -1.46 -12.15
C ARG A 299 6.43 -1.73 -13.64
N MET A 300 7.66 -1.62 -14.12
CA MET A 300 8.09 -2.08 -15.43
C MET A 300 8.71 -3.47 -15.25
N HIS A 301 8.02 -4.49 -15.76
CA HIS A 301 8.45 -5.88 -15.64
C HIS A 301 9.56 -6.17 -16.65
N ASP A 302 10.65 -6.81 -16.21
CA ASP A 302 11.79 -7.16 -17.06
C ASP A 302 12.43 -5.95 -17.78
N ALA A 303 12.43 -4.78 -17.12
CA ALA A 303 12.93 -3.54 -17.68
C ALA A 303 14.46 -3.49 -17.84
N MET A 304 15.19 -4.32 -17.10
CA MET A 304 16.64 -4.45 -17.17
C MET A 304 17.03 -5.77 -17.84
N GLN A 305 18.27 -5.84 -18.35
CA GLN A 305 18.89 -7.11 -18.69
C GLN A 305 18.78 -8.11 -17.50
N GLU A 306 18.76 -9.40 -17.82
CA GLU A 306 18.52 -10.50 -16.86
C GLU A 306 17.11 -10.52 -16.25
N GLY A 307 16.18 -9.69 -16.74
CA GLY A 307 14.78 -9.62 -16.30
C GLY A 307 14.61 -8.89 -14.97
N GLY A 308 15.44 -7.87 -14.72
CA GLY A 308 15.31 -7.04 -13.51
C GLY A 308 14.15 -6.03 -13.64
N PRO A 309 13.22 -5.93 -12.69
CA PRO A 309 12.16 -4.93 -12.73
C PRO A 309 12.66 -3.53 -12.33
N ILE A 310 12.00 -2.49 -12.85
CA ILE A 310 12.12 -1.11 -12.36
C ILE A 310 10.77 -0.67 -11.78
N TYR A 311 10.79 -0.06 -10.61
CA TYR A 311 9.62 0.50 -9.95
C TYR A 311 9.70 2.02 -10.01
N LEU A 312 8.84 2.64 -10.79
CA LEU A 312 8.70 4.08 -10.90
C LEU A 312 7.70 4.61 -9.88
N THR A 313 8.03 5.75 -9.30
CA THR A 313 7.06 6.62 -8.64
C THR A 313 7.04 7.94 -9.39
N LEU A 314 5.93 8.27 -10.05
CA LEU A 314 5.76 9.48 -10.85
C LEU A 314 4.69 10.38 -10.24
N SER A 315 4.95 11.68 -10.12
CA SER A 315 3.90 12.69 -9.95
C SER A 315 3.44 13.13 -11.33
N LEU A 316 2.12 13.09 -11.57
CA LEU A 316 1.49 13.53 -12.81
C LEU A 316 0.95 14.97 -12.71
N SER A 317 1.68 15.84 -12.00
CA SER A 317 1.28 17.23 -11.82
C SER A 317 1.07 17.97 -13.16
N ARG A 318 0.17 18.96 -13.18
CA ARG A 318 -0.34 19.59 -14.42
C ARG A 318 0.71 20.27 -15.31
N SER A 319 1.87 20.64 -14.78
CA SER A 319 2.91 21.36 -15.54
C SER A 319 4.08 20.48 -15.97
N GLN A 320 4.39 19.41 -15.23
CA GLN A 320 5.52 18.53 -15.54
C GLN A 320 5.43 17.20 -14.79
N ILE A 321 5.70 16.10 -15.49
CA ILE A 321 5.89 14.78 -14.88
C ILE A 321 7.31 14.70 -14.32
N HIS A 322 7.43 14.29 -13.07
CA HIS A 322 8.71 14.03 -12.42
C HIS A 322 8.60 12.79 -11.54
N GLY A 323 9.73 12.14 -11.28
CA GLY A 323 9.73 10.84 -10.65
C GLY A 323 11.07 10.45 -10.06
N PHE A 324 11.06 9.32 -9.36
CA PHE A 324 12.24 8.53 -9.09
C PHE A 324 11.90 7.07 -9.36
N CYS A 325 12.89 6.19 -9.31
CA CYS A 325 12.63 4.77 -9.40
C CYS A 325 13.48 3.94 -8.46
N TYR A 326 13.13 2.68 -8.29
CA TYR A 326 13.94 1.66 -7.63
C TYR A 326 14.24 0.54 -8.62
N ALA A 327 15.50 0.10 -8.63
CA ALA A 327 15.97 -1.02 -9.45
C ALA A 327 16.57 -2.10 -8.54
N PRO A 328 15.75 -2.82 -7.75
CA PRO A 328 16.23 -3.73 -6.70
C PRO A 328 17.07 -4.90 -7.23
N ALA A 329 16.98 -5.23 -8.51
CA ALA A 329 17.89 -6.19 -9.13
C ALA A 329 19.35 -5.69 -9.10
N TYR A 330 19.54 -4.37 -9.23
CA TYR A 330 20.83 -3.71 -9.29
C TYR A 330 21.31 -3.24 -7.91
N ASN A 331 20.53 -2.36 -7.26
CA ASN A 331 20.74 -1.91 -5.89
C ASN A 331 19.44 -1.43 -5.23
N HIS A 332 19.53 -1.07 -3.96
CA HIS A 332 18.37 -0.73 -3.13
C HIS A 332 18.15 0.78 -2.94
N GLN A 333 18.81 1.61 -3.75
CA GLN A 333 18.75 3.06 -3.62
C GLN A 333 17.76 3.65 -4.64
N PRO A 334 17.08 4.76 -4.31
CA PRO A 334 16.33 5.52 -5.29
C PRO A 334 17.24 5.99 -6.43
N GLN A 335 16.73 5.93 -7.64
CA GLN A 335 17.44 6.23 -8.87
C GLN A 335 16.75 7.39 -9.59
N LYS A 336 17.55 8.20 -10.30
CA LYS A 336 17.04 9.37 -11.01
C LYS A 336 16.21 8.93 -12.21
N VAL A 337 15.04 9.55 -12.36
CA VAL A 337 14.19 9.42 -13.54
C VAL A 337 14.16 10.77 -14.26
N ASP A 338 14.44 10.76 -15.55
CA ASP A 338 14.15 11.84 -16.47
C ASP A 338 12.83 11.55 -17.17
N ALA A 339 11.76 12.17 -16.68
CA ALA A 339 10.40 12.04 -17.20
C ALA A 339 9.98 13.24 -18.06
N THR A 340 10.92 14.08 -18.50
CA THR A 340 10.61 15.30 -19.27
C THR A 340 9.92 15.03 -20.62
N GLY A 341 10.13 13.85 -21.20
CA GLY A 341 9.47 13.41 -22.42
C GLY A 341 8.13 12.71 -22.21
N LEU A 342 7.77 12.36 -20.97
CA LEU A 342 6.48 11.74 -20.67
C LEU A 342 5.37 12.79 -20.68
N ARG A 343 4.20 12.38 -21.18
CA ARG A 343 3.00 13.21 -21.25
C ARG A 343 1.76 12.38 -20.92
N LEU A 344 0.75 13.04 -20.36
CA LEU A 344 -0.56 12.47 -20.14
C LEU A 344 -1.51 12.96 -21.25
N GLU A 345 -1.86 12.08 -22.17
CA GLU A 345 -2.79 12.32 -23.30
C GLU A 345 -4.14 11.67 -22.99
N GLY A 346 -5.06 12.44 -22.40
CA GLY A 346 -6.33 11.88 -21.91
C GLY A 346 -6.09 10.92 -20.75
N ASP A 347 -6.41 9.64 -20.96
CA ASP A 347 -6.16 8.56 -20.02
C ASP A 347 -4.86 7.79 -20.34
N ALA A 348 -4.01 8.26 -21.27
CA ALA A 348 -2.79 7.58 -21.66
C ALA A 348 -1.51 8.29 -21.16
N LEU A 349 -0.66 7.59 -20.43
CA LEU A 349 0.70 8.01 -20.09
C LEU A 349 1.67 7.48 -21.17
N VAL A 350 2.18 8.38 -22.00
CA VAL A 350 3.00 8.02 -23.17
C VAL A 350 4.26 8.87 -23.28
N GLY A 351 5.28 8.35 -23.99
CA GLY A 351 6.46 9.12 -24.39
C GLY A 351 7.79 8.56 -23.88
N PRO A 352 8.91 9.23 -24.19
CA PRO A 352 10.23 8.79 -23.75
C PRO A 352 10.50 9.13 -22.28
N MET A 353 11.28 8.25 -21.63
CA MET A 353 11.74 8.39 -20.25
C MET A 353 13.18 7.84 -20.13
N GLY A 354 14.01 8.52 -19.35
CA GLY A 354 15.35 8.04 -18.99
C GLY A 354 15.41 7.58 -17.53
N VAL A 355 16.16 6.53 -17.25
CA VAL A 355 16.53 6.12 -15.89
C VAL A 355 18.05 6.10 -15.78
N THR A 356 18.61 6.82 -14.81
CA THR A 356 20.03 6.73 -14.47
C THR A 356 20.21 5.81 -13.29
N LEU A 357 20.85 4.66 -13.51
CA LEU A 357 21.21 3.71 -12.45
C LEU A 357 22.62 4.00 -11.97
N ALA A 358 22.73 4.62 -10.80
CA ALA A 358 24.00 4.74 -10.09
C ALA A 358 24.24 3.43 -9.32
N PRO A 359 25.43 2.81 -9.40
CA PRO A 359 25.73 1.62 -8.62
C PRO A 359 25.65 1.87 -7.11
N ASP A 360 25.50 0.78 -6.37
CA ASP A 360 25.58 0.84 -4.91
C ASP A 360 26.95 1.40 -4.49
N VAL A 361 27.03 2.04 -3.33
CA VAL A 361 28.29 2.57 -2.80
C VAL A 361 29.36 1.48 -2.62
N TYR A 362 28.92 0.21 -2.50
CA TYR A 362 29.77 -0.98 -2.36
C TYR A 362 30.12 -1.68 -3.67
N LYS A 363 29.36 -1.40 -4.73
CA LYS A 363 29.60 -1.99 -6.05
C LYS A 363 30.28 -0.90 -6.85
N GLY A 364 31.60 -0.96 -7.04
CA GLY A 364 32.29 -0.03 -7.95
C GLY A 364 31.62 0.06 -9.33
N GLY A 365 32.00 1.05 -10.13
CA GLY A 365 31.50 1.23 -11.52
C GLY A 365 30.91 2.61 -11.79
N GLU A 366 30.63 2.92 -13.04
CA GLU A 366 30.04 4.20 -13.44
C GLU A 366 28.52 4.11 -13.52
N PRO A 367 27.78 5.20 -13.20
CA PRO A 367 26.36 5.28 -13.51
C PRO A 367 26.11 5.06 -15.00
N PHE A 368 25.03 4.37 -15.33
CA PHE A 368 24.60 4.20 -16.73
C PHE A 368 23.13 4.57 -16.88
N ASN A 369 22.75 4.90 -18.12
CA ASN A 369 21.40 5.30 -18.46
C ASN A 369 20.69 4.16 -19.20
N ILE A 370 19.43 3.95 -18.86
CA ILE A 370 18.49 3.14 -19.63
C ILE A 370 17.44 4.08 -20.20
N ARG A 371 17.16 3.97 -21.49
CA ARG A 371 16.13 4.77 -22.16
C ARG A 371 14.94 3.91 -22.46
N TYR A 372 13.75 4.43 -22.20
CA TYR A 372 12.49 3.77 -22.44
C TYR A 372 11.55 4.67 -23.23
N ARG A 373 10.61 4.05 -23.93
CA ARG A 373 9.37 4.64 -24.40
C ARG A 373 8.22 3.90 -23.71
N LEU A 374 7.36 4.65 -23.03
CA LEU A 374 6.19 4.10 -22.34
C LEU A 374 4.94 4.30 -23.18
N GLU A 375 4.05 3.32 -23.13
CA GLU A 375 2.67 3.40 -23.62
C GLU A 375 1.75 2.73 -22.59
N ALA A 376 1.09 3.53 -21.76
CA ALA A 376 0.27 3.05 -20.66
C ALA A 376 -1.09 3.71 -20.61
N LYS A 377 -2.14 2.93 -20.35
CA LYS A 377 -3.48 3.42 -20.04
C LYS A 377 -3.63 3.57 -18.52
N VAL A 378 -4.29 4.65 -18.11
CA VAL A 378 -4.63 5.01 -16.73
C VAL A 378 -6.14 5.05 -16.59
N SER A 379 -6.76 3.98 -16.12
CA SER A 379 -8.21 3.84 -16.04
C SER A 379 -8.62 3.36 -14.66
N GLY A 380 -9.56 4.03 -14.00
CA GLY A 380 -10.04 3.58 -12.70
C GLY A 380 -8.96 3.57 -11.60
N GLY A 381 -7.90 4.36 -11.78
CA GLY A 381 -6.71 4.35 -10.92
C GLY A 381 -5.78 3.18 -11.18
N ASP A 382 -6.07 2.33 -12.15
CA ASP A 382 -5.19 1.28 -12.62
C ASP A 382 -4.32 1.78 -13.78
N ILE A 383 -3.05 1.39 -13.78
CA ILE A 383 -2.10 1.68 -14.86
C ILE A 383 -1.70 0.36 -15.49
N THR A 384 -1.89 0.21 -16.80
CA THR A 384 -1.47 -0.98 -17.56
C THR A 384 -0.92 -0.55 -18.91
N GLY A 385 0.07 -1.28 -19.43
CA GLY A 385 0.66 -0.91 -20.71
C GLY A 385 1.90 -1.70 -21.05
N THR A 386 2.68 -1.14 -21.96
CA THR A 386 3.94 -1.69 -22.42
C THR A 386 5.04 -0.65 -22.40
N PHE A 387 6.28 -1.13 -22.47
CA PHE A 387 7.44 -0.31 -22.73
C PHE A 387 8.39 -1.01 -23.70
N GLU A 388 9.17 -0.20 -24.40
CA GLU A 388 10.34 -0.61 -25.17
C GLU A 388 11.52 0.31 -24.81
N GLY A 389 12.75 -0.17 -24.95
CA GLY A 389 13.92 0.59 -24.54
C GLY A 389 15.24 -0.09 -24.84
N GLU A 390 16.31 0.48 -24.30
CA GLU A 390 17.68 0.00 -24.47
C GLU A 390 18.47 0.06 -23.15
N ASP A 391 18.90 -1.09 -22.64
CA ASP A 391 19.84 -1.24 -21.52
C ASP A 391 21.21 -1.63 -22.08
N ARG A 392 22.19 -0.72 -21.99
CA ARG A 392 23.59 -0.93 -22.42
C ARG A 392 23.71 -1.49 -23.85
N GLY A 393 23.01 -0.88 -24.81
CA GLY A 393 23.04 -1.32 -26.22
C GLY A 393 22.13 -2.50 -26.54
N GLN A 394 21.49 -3.13 -25.54
CA GLN A 394 20.59 -4.27 -25.76
C GLN A 394 19.13 -3.84 -25.66
N PRO A 395 18.28 -4.28 -26.61
CA PRO A 395 16.86 -3.95 -26.57
C PRO A 395 16.19 -4.64 -25.38
N VAL A 396 15.35 -3.89 -24.68
CA VAL A 396 14.48 -4.38 -23.61
C VAL A 396 13.04 -4.00 -23.94
N LYS A 397 12.10 -4.90 -23.68
CA LYS A 397 10.67 -4.63 -23.85
C LYS A 397 9.88 -5.46 -22.87
N GLY A 398 8.74 -4.94 -22.44
CA GLY A 398 7.93 -5.64 -21.46
C GLY A 398 6.60 -4.97 -21.22
N VAL A 399 5.88 -5.49 -20.24
CA VAL A 399 4.64 -4.93 -19.75
C VAL A 399 4.92 -4.04 -18.54
N LEU A 400 4.08 -3.04 -18.33
CA LEU A 400 4.05 -2.29 -17.10
C LEU A 400 2.67 -2.40 -16.45
N THR A 401 2.68 -2.44 -15.12
CA THR A 401 1.47 -2.46 -14.29
C THR A 401 1.67 -1.49 -13.14
N GLY A 402 0.63 -0.77 -12.75
CA GLY A 402 0.73 0.17 -11.65
C GLY A 402 -0.61 0.63 -11.14
N GLU A 403 -0.57 1.58 -10.22
CA GLU A 403 -1.77 2.23 -9.71
C GLU A 403 -1.52 3.72 -9.47
N THR A 404 -2.61 4.48 -9.52
CA THR A 404 -2.65 5.83 -8.99
C THR A 404 -2.99 5.73 -7.50
N ARG A 405 -2.26 6.48 -6.69
CA ARG A 405 -2.54 6.65 -5.27
C ARG A 405 -2.87 8.10 -5.02
N MET A 406 -3.78 8.33 -4.09
CA MET A 406 -4.07 9.69 -3.64
C MET A 406 -2.77 10.23 -3.08
N GLN A 407 -2.28 11.29 -3.70
CA GLN A 407 -1.17 12.00 -3.10
C GLN A 407 -1.64 12.46 -1.73
N GLN A 408 -0.89 12.11 -0.69
CA GLN A 408 -1.27 12.58 0.63
C GLN A 408 -1.38 14.10 0.60
N ARG A 409 -2.46 14.64 1.20
CA ARG A 409 -2.75 16.07 1.15
C ARG A 409 -1.47 16.83 1.47
N ARG A 410 -1.06 17.65 0.50
CA ARG A 410 0.18 18.39 0.58
C ARG A 410 0.15 19.28 1.82
N VAL A 411 1.13 19.08 2.69
CA VAL A 411 1.16 19.78 3.98
C VAL A 411 1.96 21.08 3.87
N VAL A 412 2.81 21.22 2.85
CA VAL A 412 3.61 22.41 2.55
C VAL A 412 3.55 22.68 1.04
N ALA A 413 2.92 23.78 0.63
CA ALA A 413 2.75 24.14 -0.78
C ALA A 413 3.92 24.96 -1.35
N SER A 414 4.68 25.64 -0.49
CA SER A 414 5.82 26.48 -0.85
C SER A 414 6.85 26.53 0.28
N GLU A 415 8.07 26.99 -0.01
CA GLU A 415 9.11 27.21 0.99
C GLU A 415 8.68 28.16 2.12
N LYS A 416 7.74 29.09 1.87
CA LYS A 416 7.21 30.00 2.90
C LYS A 416 6.37 29.29 3.95
N GLU A 417 5.73 28.19 3.58
CA GLU A 417 4.91 27.37 4.49
C GLU A 417 5.74 26.30 5.21
N LEU A 418 7.01 26.12 4.84
CA LEU A 418 7.88 25.13 5.46
C LEU A 418 8.20 25.57 6.89
N GLY A 419 7.88 24.73 7.87
CA GLY A 419 8.25 24.94 9.28
C GLY A 419 9.43 24.07 9.69
N ARG A 420 9.46 22.82 9.20
CA ARG A 420 10.52 21.85 9.49
C ARG A 420 10.81 20.98 8.28
N LEU A 421 12.08 20.73 8.02
CA LEU A 421 12.58 19.80 7.01
C LEU A 421 13.61 18.86 7.64
N GLU A 422 13.37 17.56 7.55
CA GLU A 422 14.29 16.53 7.99
C GLU A 422 14.86 15.79 6.77
N LEU A 423 16.18 15.77 6.63
CA LEU A 423 16.90 15.06 5.57
C LEU A 423 17.65 13.88 6.18
N ASN A 424 17.22 12.67 5.85
CA ASN A 424 17.89 11.43 6.22
C ASN A 424 18.83 11.00 5.09
N LEU A 425 20.11 11.30 5.28
CA LEU A 425 21.18 11.07 4.32
C LEU A 425 21.97 9.80 4.70
N GLY A 426 21.81 8.74 3.89
CA GLY A 426 22.61 7.53 4.06
C GLY A 426 24.00 7.67 3.46
N TYR A 427 25.04 7.22 4.17
CA TYR A 427 26.44 7.21 3.71
C TYR A 427 27.00 8.61 3.39
N CYS A 428 26.61 9.61 4.18
CA CYS A 428 26.96 11.01 3.94
C CYS A 428 28.08 11.56 4.81
N LEU A 429 28.49 10.83 5.85
CA LEU A 429 29.60 11.22 6.70
C LEU A 429 30.84 10.40 6.35
N VAL A 430 32.02 11.00 6.51
CA VAL A 430 33.30 10.31 6.35
C VAL A 430 33.77 9.94 7.75
N SER A 431 34.04 8.67 8.02
CA SER A 431 34.59 8.26 9.32
C SER A 431 35.97 8.91 9.56
N ALA A 432 36.34 9.10 10.84
CA ALA A 432 37.62 9.72 11.19
C ALA A 432 38.84 8.93 10.67
N ALA A 433 38.72 7.60 10.59
CA ALA A 433 39.73 6.70 10.03
C ALA A 433 39.84 6.77 8.48
N GLY A 434 39.02 7.57 7.82
CA GLY A 434 38.88 7.58 6.36
C GLY A 434 37.83 6.57 5.90
N PHE A 435 37.32 6.75 4.68
CA PHE A 435 36.22 5.95 4.14
C PHE A 435 36.64 4.47 4.07
N SER A 436 36.21 3.66 5.05
CA SER A 436 36.28 2.21 4.95
C SER A 436 34.95 1.73 4.39
N GLU A 437 34.98 0.99 3.28
CA GLU A 437 33.79 0.33 2.74
C GLU A 437 33.21 -0.72 3.71
N GLN A 438 33.95 -1.04 4.79
CA GLN A 438 33.68 -2.15 5.71
C GLN A 438 32.82 -1.79 6.92
N GLU A 439 32.55 -0.50 7.22
CA GLU A 439 31.70 -0.10 8.36
C GLU A 439 30.46 0.72 7.95
N PRO A 440 29.42 0.08 7.36
CA PRO A 440 28.18 0.72 6.89
C PRO A 440 27.35 1.45 7.95
N GLY A 441 27.52 1.09 9.22
CA GLY A 441 26.60 1.49 10.28
C GLY A 441 26.69 2.96 10.64
N GLU A 442 27.87 3.55 10.55
CA GLU A 442 28.19 4.79 11.27
C GLU A 442 28.06 6.06 10.41
N ASN A 443 28.00 5.91 9.07
CA ASN A 443 28.09 7.03 8.14
C ASN A 443 26.72 7.64 7.76
N HIS A 444 25.78 7.72 8.71
CA HIS A 444 24.44 8.29 8.47
C HIS A 444 24.29 9.65 9.15
N ALA A 445 23.59 10.58 8.52
CA ALA A 445 23.16 11.81 9.16
C ALA A 445 21.66 12.06 8.92
N ALA A 446 20.97 12.47 9.97
CA ALA A 446 19.70 13.15 9.92
C ALA A 446 19.97 14.64 10.11
N ILE A 447 19.63 15.46 9.11
CA ILE A 447 19.72 16.93 9.21
C ILE A 447 18.33 17.46 9.43
N VAL A 448 18.09 18.08 10.58
CA VAL A 448 16.82 18.73 10.91
C VAL A 448 17.01 20.23 10.72
N LEU A 449 16.21 20.83 9.85
CA LEU A 449 16.22 22.25 9.53
C LEU A 449 14.88 22.86 9.95
N THR A 450 14.91 24.03 10.59
CA THR A 450 13.70 24.78 10.97
C THR A 450 13.61 26.07 10.19
N TYR A 451 12.40 26.40 9.76
CA TYR A 451 12.10 27.53 8.91
C TYR A 451 10.98 28.38 9.50
N ALA A 452 11.02 29.68 9.23
CA ALA A 452 9.91 30.61 9.45
C ALA A 452 9.83 31.57 8.27
N ASP A 453 8.66 31.67 7.64
CA ASP A 453 8.40 32.51 6.47
C ASP A 453 9.44 32.34 5.34
N GLY A 454 9.87 31.09 5.12
CA GLY A 454 10.86 30.72 4.09
C GLY A 454 12.31 31.01 4.47
N GLN A 455 12.58 31.52 5.68
CA GLN A 455 13.93 31.77 6.19
C GLN A 455 14.36 30.67 7.14
N LEU A 456 15.62 30.23 7.04
CA LEU A 456 16.22 29.27 7.96
C LEU A 456 16.38 29.93 9.35
N THR A 457 15.73 29.37 10.37
CA THR A 457 15.82 29.87 11.76
C THR A 457 16.73 29.01 12.63
N GLY A 458 17.00 27.77 12.23
CA GLY A 458 17.82 26.84 13.00
C GLY A 458 18.08 25.54 12.26
N GLY A 459 18.97 24.73 12.83
CA GLY A 459 19.17 23.38 12.35
C GLY A 459 20.16 22.57 13.18
N GLN A 460 20.00 21.25 13.12
CA GLN A 460 20.75 20.26 13.87
C GLN A 460 21.18 19.12 12.94
N VAL A 461 22.31 18.50 13.25
CA VAL A 461 22.79 17.28 12.59
C VAL A 461 22.85 16.18 13.65
N ILE A 462 22.25 15.03 13.38
CA ILE A 462 22.14 13.90 14.30
C ILE A 462 22.61 12.64 13.58
N ASN A 463 23.29 11.72 14.27
CA ASN A 463 23.53 10.38 13.73
C ASN A 463 22.43 9.44 14.25
N PRO A 464 21.44 9.02 13.43
CA PRO A 464 20.35 8.19 13.91
C PRO A 464 20.79 6.76 14.30
N LYS A 465 22.02 6.37 13.99
CA LYS A 465 22.56 5.02 14.24
C LYS A 465 23.64 4.97 15.32
N SER A 466 24.06 6.11 15.84
CA SER A 466 25.04 6.19 16.93
C SER A 466 24.44 6.92 18.12
N SER A 467 24.79 6.48 19.33
CA SER A 467 24.51 7.21 20.56
C SER A 467 25.43 8.42 20.74
N GLU A 468 26.49 8.54 19.93
CA GLU A 468 27.42 9.66 20.01
C GLU A 468 26.81 10.92 19.40
N GLU A 469 26.82 12.00 20.18
CA GLU A 469 26.33 13.30 19.72
C GLU A 469 27.24 13.86 18.61
N LEU A 470 26.64 14.12 17.45
CA LEU A 470 27.26 14.93 16.42
C LEU A 470 27.14 16.41 16.82
N ASN A 471 28.25 17.05 17.18
CA ASN A 471 28.28 18.49 17.39
C ASN A 471 28.36 19.22 16.04
N GLY A 472 27.20 19.34 15.39
CA GLY A 472 27.04 19.97 14.08
C GLY A 472 26.32 21.30 14.14
N ARG A 473 26.88 22.34 13.51
CA ARG A 473 26.24 23.64 13.32
C ARG A 473 25.89 23.85 11.85
N VAL A 474 24.60 23.97 11.54
CA VAL A 474 24.13 24.38 10.21
C VAL A 474 24.58 25.81 9.94
N ARG A 475 25.23 26.02 8.79
CA ARG A 475 25.79 27.31 8.36
C ARG A 475 24.89 28.02 7.36
N ALA A 476 24.32 27.26 6.43
CA ALA A 476 23.41 27.76 5.43
C ALA A 476 22.51 26.63 4.95
N ALA A 477 21.28 26.97 4.59
CA ALA A 477 20.40 26.08 3.84
C ALA A 477 19.53 26.90 2.91
N GLN A 478 19.31 26.38 1.71
CA GLN A 478 18.40 26.95 0.71
C GLN A 478 17.50 25.82 0.23
N VAL A 479 16.21 26.09 0.20
CA VAL A 479 15.19 25.12 -0.20
C VAL A 479 14.23 25.80 -1.15
N LYS A 480 13.86 25.09 -2.21
CA LYS A 480 12.89 25.51 -3.20
C LYS A 480 11.89 24.38 -3.39
N ILE A 481 10.61 24.71 -3.33
CA ILE A 481 9.51 23.76 -3.52
C ILE A 481 8.68 24.22 -4.73
N GLU A 482 8.63 23.41 -5.78
CA GLU A 482 7.90 23.68 -7.02
C GLU A 482 6.93 22.52 -7.31
N GLY A 483 5.68 22.68 -6.89
CA GLY A 483 4.76 21.53 -6.88
C GLY A 483 5.34 20.41 -6.01
N ASP A 484 5.33 19.18 -6.50
CA ASP A 484 5.82 18.06 -5.69
C ASP A 484 7.34 17.91 -5.72
N LYS A 485 8.02 18.73 -6.51
CA LYS A 485 9.48 18.78 -6.57
C LYS A 485 10.03 19.63 -5.43
N ILE A 486 11.07 19.11 -4.78
CA ILE A 486 11.89 19.86 -3.83
C ILE A 486 13.35 19.78 -4.26
N THR A 487 14.03 20.92 -4.23
CA THR A 487 15.47 21.04 -4.45
C THR A 487 16.08 21.90 -3.37
N GLY A 488 17.33 21.66 -3.02
CA GLY A 488 18.00 22.51 -2.07
C GLY A 488 19.48 22.24 -1.93
N ALA A 489 20.10 23.07 -1.11
CA ALA A 489 21.47 22.95 -0.68
C ALA A 489 21.55 23.17 0.83
N VAL A 490 22.37 22.40 1.53
CA VAL A 490 22.65 22.58 2.95
C VAL A 490 24.14 22.49 3.22
N ALA A 491 24.65 23.38 4.05
CA ALA A 491 26.02 23.37 4.53
C ALA A 491 26.05 23.38 6.05
N PHE A 492 26.86 22.51 6.64
CA PHE A 492 27.04 22.45 8.09
C PHE A 492 28.48 22.13 8.45
N GLN A 493 28.92 22.71 9.57
CA GLN A 493 30.23 22.43 10.16
C GLN A 493 30.06 21.34 11.21
N LEU A 494 30.80 20.24 11.08
CA LEU A 494 30.88 19.21 12.13
C LEU A 494 32.19 19.30 12.90
N THR A 495 32.08 19.10 14.20
CA THR A 495 33.19 18.76 15.10
C THR A 495 32.85 17.43 15.77
N SER A 496 33.63 16.38 15.51
CA SER A 496 33.40 15.03 16.04
C SER A 496 34.70 14.24 16.09
N THR A 497 34.78 13.29 17.01
CA THR A 497 35.84 12.27 17.08
C THR A 497 35.48 11.01 16.28
N ALA A 498 34.19 10.76 16.04
CA ALA A 498 33.68 9.60 15.32
C ALA A 498 33.79 9.76 13.80
N VAL A 499 33.46 10.96 13.33
CA VAL A 499 33.48 11.32 11.92
C VAL A 499 34.46 12.46 11.67
N LYS A 500 34.98 12.53 10.46
CA LYS A 500 35.91 13.57 10.05
C LYS A 500 35.27 14.95 10.21
N SER A 501 35.87 15.76 11.08
CA SER A 501 35.49 17.15 11.27
C SER A 501 35.75 17.97 10.00
N GLY A 502 34.90 18.97 9.74
CA GLY A 502 35.01 19.81 8.55
C GLY A 502 33.68 20.40 8.08
N LEU A 503 33.73 21.13 6.96
CA LEU A 503 32.58 21.76 6.35
C LEU A 503 31.96 20.83 5.31
N TYR A 504 30.82 20.25 5.67
CA TYR A 504 30.01 19.43 4.80
C TYR A 504 29.07 20.32 3.98
N ARG A 505 28.94 20.02 2.69
CA ARG A 505 27.98 20.66 1.78
C ARG A 505 27.22 19.58 1.02
N PHE A 506 25.91 19.71 0.94
CA PHE A 506 25.03 18.79 0.24
C PHE A 506 24.09 19.56 -0.68
N ASN A 507 23.94 19.08 -1.91
CA ASN A 507 22.86 19.45 -2.81
C ASN A 507 21.90 18.28 -2.89
N PHE A 508 20.60 18.54 -2.87
CA PHE A 508 19.58 17.51 -2.91
C PHE A 508 18.43 17.87 -3.85
N GLU A 509 17.80 16.82 -4.39
CA GLU A 509 16.62 16.89 -5.24
C GLU A 509 15.73 15.70 -4.92
N GLY A 510 14.41 15.90 -4.87
CA GLY A 510 13.47 14.85 -4.55
C GLY A 510 12.02 15.22 -4.80
N ILE A 511 11.14 14.32 -4.37
CA ILE A 511 9.68 14.41 -4.47
C ILE A 511 9.08 14.40 -3.07
N VAL A 512 8.05 15.23 -2.90
CA VAL A 512 7.23 15.31 -1.69
C VAL A 512 5.93 14.53 -1.89
N ASP A 513 5.69 13.55 -1.01
CA ASP A 513 4.42 12.83 -0.88
C ASP A 513 3.85 13.06 0.53
N GLY A 514 2.88 13.97 0.64
CA GLY A 514 2.36 14.43 1.93
C GLY A 514 3.45 15.07 2.77
N GLN A 515 3.89 14.36 3.80
CA GLN A 515 5.00 14.75 4.67
C GLN A 515 6.31 14.04 4.33
N LYS A 516 6.32 13.06 3.44
CA LYS A 516 7.50 12.24 3.14
C LYS A 516 8.31 12.86 2.01
N LEU A 517 9.63 12.79 2.16
CA LEU A 517 10.59 13.18 1.13
C LEU A 517 11.36 11.95 0.65
N MET A 518 11.45 11.79 -0.66
CA MET A 518 12.28 10.79 -1.31
C MET A 518 13.07 11.42 -2.45
N GLY A 519 14.35 11.10 -2.57
CA GLY A 519 15.16 11.62 -3.66
C GLY A 519 16.61 11.20 -3.57
N PHE A 520 17.48 12.09 -3.99
CA PHE A 520 18.92 11.88 -3.98
C PHE A 520 19.68 13.12 -3.53
N TRP A 521 20.90 12.91 -3.06
CA TRP A 521 21.82 13.98 -2.67
C TRP A 521 23.21 13.76 -3.24
N ARG A 522 23.98 14.84 -3.38
CA ARG A 522 25.42 14.85 -3.66
C ARG A 522 26.13 15.73 -2.65
N GLY A 523 27.30 15.33 -2.19
CA GLY A 523 27.96 16.02 -1.09
C GLY A 523 29.46 16.10 -1.18
N SER A 524 30.02 17.07 -0.47
CA SER A 524 31.45 17.32 -0.35
C SER A 524 31.84 17.66 1.09
N LEU A 525 33.04 17.29 1.48
CA LEU A 525 33.72 17.66 2.71
C LEU A 525 34.91 18.53 2.35
N ASP A 526 34.92 19.78 2.82
CA ASP A 526 35.98 20.77 2.54
C ASP A 526 36.29 20.90 1.03
N GLY A 527 35.22 20.85 0.22
CA GLY A 527 35.29 20.94 -1.24
C GLY A 527 35.66 19.63 -1.95
N LYS A 528 36.04 18.58 -1.22
CA LYS A 528 36.29 17.26 -1.79
C LYS A 528 35.00 16.43 -1.80
N PRO A 529 34.58 15.84 -2.94
CA PRO A 529 33.40 14.99 -2.99
C PRO A 529 33.47 13.86 -1.93
N ILE A 530 32.41 13.68 -1.15
CA ILE A 530 32.28 12.59 -0.16
C ILE A 530 32.01 11.28 -0.89
N LEU A 531 31.13 11.35 -1.88
CA LEU A 531 30.85 10.30 -2.83
C LEU A 531 31.01 10.89 -4.23
N THR A 532 31.55 10.11 -5.16
CA THR A 532 31.53 10.45 -6.60
C THR A 532 30.12 10.34 -7.19
N LYS A 533 29.17 9.76 -6.44
CA LYS A 533 27.83 9.40 -6.90
C LYS A 533 26.74 9.95 -5.97
N SER A 534 25.52 10.01 -6.49
CA SER A 534 24.35 10.38 -5.69
C SER A 534 23.91 9.24 -4.78
N ALA A 535 23.45 9.56 -3.57
CA ALA A 535 22.96 8.57 -2.60
C ALA A 535 21.53 8.87 -2.15
N LYS A 536 20.90 7.88 -1.49
CA LYS A 536 19.52 7.94 -1.00
C LYS A 536 19.27 9.14 -0.09
N LEU A 537 18.26 9.93 -0.44
CA LEU A 537 17.61 10.89 0.44
C LEU A 537 16.26 10.32 0.87
N GLY A 538 16.09 10.09 2.17
CA GLY A 538 14.79 10.03 2.81
C GLY A 538 14.54 11.31 3.60
N GLY A 539 13.33 11.53 4.09
CA GLY A 539 13.09 12.69 4.94
C GLY A 539 11.63 12.94 5.24
N SER A 540 11.39 14.01 5.98
CA SER A 540 10.04 14.51 6.21
C SER A 540 9.96 16.03 6.22
N LEU A 541 8.74 16.54 6.04
CA LEU A 541 8.45 17.97 6.14
C LEU A 541 7.16 18.24 6.90
N ALA A 542 7.13 19.38 7.59
CA ALA A 542 5.99 19.83 8.37
C ALA A 542 5.74 21.33 8.13
N PRO A 543 4.48 21.78 8.19
CA PRO A 543 4.12 23.16 7.98
C PRO A 543 4.58 24.02 9.15
N TYR A 544 4.85 25.29 8.87
CA TYR A 544 5.01 26.30 9.90
C TYR A 544 3.67 26.47 10.64
N ARG A 545 3.67 26.27 11.96
CA ARG A 545 2.51 26.62 12.80
C ARG A 545 2.85 27.88 13.58
N ALA A 546 1.97 28.88 13.50
CA ALA A 546 2.16 30.13 14.25
C ALA A 546 2.25 29.90 15.79
N ALA A 547 1.73 28.79 16.29
CA ALA A 547 1.87 28.37 17.69
C ALA A 547 3.30 27.96 18.08
N ASP A 548 4.16 27.61 17.11
CA ASP A 548 5.58 27.26 17.33
C ASP A 548 6.47 28.51 17.48
N ARG A 549 5.86 29.71 17.56
CA ARG A 549 6.56 31.00 17.77
C ARG A 549 7.18 31.17 19.15
N ALA A 550 6.82 30.37 20.14
CA ALA A 550 7.45 30.45 21.43
C ALA A 550 8.81 29.73 21.35
N PRO A 551 9.96 30.45 21.35
CA PRO A 551 11.20 29.77 21.69
C PRO A 551 10.97 29.06 23.03
N PRO A 552 11.49 27.83 23.24
CA PRO A 552 11.57 27.31 24.60
C PRO A 552 12.23 28.40 25.43
N ALA A 553 11.56 28.85 26.50
CA ALA A 553 12.16 29.78 27.43
C ALA A 553 13.53 29.19 27.79
N LEU A 554 14.60 29.84 27.34
CA LEU A 554 15.93 29.53 27.80
C LEU A 554 15.89 29.87 29.29
N GLY A 555 15.68 28.85 30.12
CA GLY A 555 15.83 28.97 31.55
C GLY A 555 17.23 29.49 31.82
N GLY A 556 17.30 30.71 32.34
CA GLY A 556 18.53 31.31 32.85
C GLY A 556 18.98 30.67 34.15
#